data_AF-A0A915E7V4-F1
#
_entry.id   AF-A0A915E7V4-F1
#
_cell.length_a   1.000
_cell.length_b   1.000
_cell.length_c   1.000
_cell.angle_alpha   90.00
_cell.angle_beta   90.00
_cell.angle_gamma   90.00
#
_symmetry.space_group_name_H-M   'P 1'
#
loop_
_entity.id
_entity.type
_entity.pdbx_description
1 polymer ?
#
loop_
_entity_poly.entity_id
_entity_poly.type
_entity_poly.pdbx_seq_one_letter_code
_entity_poly.pdbx_strand_id
1 'polypeptide(L)'
;MNTTNQSTPAPFIFKDEIYETYGKSGFSLVLFLLVSVKSLVALSGFLSNLFLVFVTMKHKSLHGSCNILIALNSLCCALFELSGLAAFGITITGLNFIPMDICSYILFLPLTGANCNLIFSLFIGIDRLLCIFAPFL
;
A
#
# COMPACT_ATOMS: atom_id res chain seq x y z
N MET A 1 29.36 -33.39 36.44
CA MET A 1 28.71 -32.48 37.41
C MET A 1 28.16 -31.30 36.62
N ASN A 2 26.83 -31.09 36.71
CA ASN A 2 26.00 -29.96 36.23
C ASN A 2 26.01 -29.66 34.72
N THR A 3 24.96 -29.84 33.91
CA THR A 3 23.49 -29.65 34.03
C THR A 3 23.04 -28.30 34.60
N THR A 4 22.97 -27.31 33.72
CA THR A 4 21.96 -26.24 33.69
C THR A 4 21.53 -26.11 32.23
N ASN A 5 20.48 -26.80 31.76
CA ASN A 5 19.07 -26.39 31.88
C ASN A 5 18.88 -24.87 31.77
N GLN A 6 18.95 -24.36 30.54
CA GLN A 6 18.14 -23.22 30.12
C GLN A 6 17.23 -23.67 28.99
N SER A 7 16.04 -24.12 29.39
CA SER A 7 14.86 -24.18 28.54
C SER A 7 14.49 -22.76 28.13
N THR A 8 15.06 -22.27 27.04
CA THR A 8 14.62 -21.04 26.36
C THR A 8 13.76 -21.43 25.16
N PRO A 9 12.63 -20.74 24.91
CA PRO A 9 11.64 -21.18 23.94
C PRO A 9 12.25 -21.21 22.53
N ALA A 10 12.07 -22.35 21.85
CA ALA A 10 12.45 -22.64 20.47
C ALA A 10 12.33 -21.49 19.42
N PRO A 11 11.41 -20.50 19.51
CA PRO A 11 11.38 -19.36 18.58
C PRO A 11 12.66 -18.51 18.50
N PHE A 12 13.49 -18.42 19.55
CA PHE A 12 14.56 -17.42 19.57
C PHE A 12 15.80 -17.84 18.75
N ILE A 13 16.27 -19.09 18.94
CA ILE A 13 17.44 -19.63 18.21
C ILE A 13 17.17 -19.66 16.69
N PHE A 14 15.96 -20.07 16.29
CA PHE A 14 15.59 -20.07 14.88
C PHE A 14 15.64 -18.66 14.31
N LYS A 15 15.06 -17.67 15.00
CA LYS A 15 15.06 -16.25 14.58
C LYS A 15 16.47 -15.76 14.26
N ASP A 16 17.41 -15.99 15.17
CA ASP A 16 18.79 -15.49 15.04
C ASP A 16 19.54 -16.16 13.87
N GLU A 17 19.26 -17.44 13.61
CA GLU A 17 19.85 -18.20 12.49
C GLU A 17 19.34 -17.74 11.11
N ILE A 18 18.04 -17.42 10.97
CA ILE A 18 17.49 -16.80 9.75
C ILE A 18 17.99 -15.36 9.57
N TYR A 19 18.11 -14.57 10.65
CA TYR A 19 18.66 -13.22 10.55
C TYR A 19 20.12 -13.20 10.12
N GLU A 20 20.96 -14.11 10.61
CA GLU A 20 22.36 -14.18 10.17
C GLU A 20 22.50 -14.74 8.75
N THR A 21 21.69 -15.72 8.36
CA THR A 21 21.76 -16.37 7.03
C THR A 21 21.23 -15.45 5.92
N TYR A 22 20.15 -14.72 6.18
CA TYR A 22 19.51 -13.85 5.20
C TYR A 22 19.85 -12.37 5.37
N GLY A 23 20.35 -11.95 6.54
CA GLY A 23 20.89 -10.61 6.75
C GLY A 23 22.19 -10.35 5.97
N LYS A 24 22.91 -11.42 5.58
CA LYS A 24 24.11 -11.37 4.72
C LYS A 24 23.83 -11.66 3.25
N SER A 25 22.60 -12.01 2.87
CA SER A 25 22.19 -12.12 1.46
C SER A 25 22.07 -10.71 0.89
N GLY A 26 23.17 -10.21 0.33
CA GLY A 26 23.28 -8.87 -0.20
C GLY A 26 22.22 -8.53 -1.25
N PHE A 27 22.06 -7.22 -1.46
CA PHE A 27 21.26 -6.55 -2.48
C PHE A 27 20.94 -7.41 -3.72
N SER A 28 19.70 -7.91 -3.83
CA SER A 28 19.24 -8.57 -5.04
C SER A 28 18.93 -7.54 -6.11
N LEU A 29 19.76 -7.48 -7.15
CA LEU A 29 19.59 -6.57 -8.30
C LEU A 29 18.20 -6.70 -8.94
N VAL A 30 17.67 -7.92 -9.00
CA VAL A 30 16.33 -8.19 -9.55
C VAL A 30 15.25 -7.51 -8.71
N LEU A 31 15.36 -7.60 -7.38
CA LEU A 31 14.41 -7.00 -6.45
C LEU A 31 14.47 -5.48 -6.52
N PHE A 32 15.67 -4.92 -6.59
CA PHE A 32 15.86 -3.49 -6.79
C PHE A 32 15.24 -2.98 -8.10
N LEU A 33 15.46 -3.68 -9.23
CA LEU A 33 14.88 -3.29 -10.51
C LEU A 33 13.34 -3.35 -10.49
N LEU A 34 12.76 -4.44 -9.96
CA LEU A 34 11.31 -4.60 -9.87
C LEU A 34 10.68 -3.52 -8.97
N VAL A 35 11.27 -3.26 -7.80
CA VAL A 35 10.76 -2.23 -6.88
C VAL A 35 10.94 -0.83 -7.47
N SER A 36 12.03 -0.58 -8.20
CA SER A 36 12.24 0.70 -8.89
C SER A 36 11.17 0.96 -9.94
N VAL A 37 10.88 -0.02 -10.81
CA VAL A 37 9.82 0.09 -11.82
C VAL A 37 8.45 0.28 -11.15
N LYS A 38 8.15 -0.51 -10.11
CA LYS A 38 6.92 -0.36 -9.33
C LYS A 38 6.80 1.03 -8.70
N SER A 39 7.90 1.59 -8.18
CA SER A 39 7.92 2.92 -7.56
C SER A 39 7.69 4.03 -8.57
N LEU A 40 8.17 3.90 -9.81
CA LEU A 40 7.90 4.87 -10.88
C LEU A 40 6.41 4.89 -11.25
N VAL A 41 5.81 3.70 -11.39
CA VAL A 41 4.37 3.58 -11.61
C VAL A 41 3.60 4.18 -10.43
N ALA A 42 3.99 3.85 -9.20
CA ALA A 42 3.36 4.37 -8.00
C ALA A 42 3.46 5.89 -7.88
N LEU A 43 4.59 6.49 -8.23
CA LEU A 43 4.76 7.94 -8.24
C LEU A 43 3.84 8.60 -9.28
N SER A 44 3.76 8.03 -10.48
CA SER A 44 2.85 8.54 -11.52
C SER A 44 1.38 8.43 -11.08
N GLY A 45 0.99 7.29 -10.49
CA GLY A 45 -0.35 7.07 -9.94
C GLY A 45 -0.67 8.04 -8.81
N PHE A 46 0.27 8.25 -7.89
CA PHE A 46 0.10 9.18 -6.77
C PHE A 46 -0.16 10.61 -7.26
N LEU A 47 0.65 11.12 -8.19
CA LEU A 47 0.49 12.46 -8.75
C LEU A 47 -0.82 12.62 -9.51
N SER A 48 -1.17 11.65 -10.37
CA SER A 48 -2.43 11.69 -11.13
C SER A 48 -3.66 11.64 -10.22
N ASN A 49 -3.63 10.78 -9.19
CA ASN A 49 -4.74 10.67 -8.24
C ASN A 49 -4.90 11.94 -7.40
N LEU A 50 -3.80 12.54 -6.92
CA LEU A 50 -3.85 13.83 -6.21
C LEU A 50 -4.39 14.95 -7.11
N PHE A 51 -3.97 14.98 -8.38
CA PHE A 51 -4.48 15.96 -9.33
C PHE A 51 -5.99 15.81 -9.54
N LEU A 52 -6.50 14.58 -9.60
CA LEU A 52 -7.94 14.31 -9.72
C LEU A 52 -8.72 14.84 -8.50
N VAL A 53 -8.22 14.59 -7.30
CA VAL A 53 -8.80 15.13 -6.05
C VAL A 53 -8.80 16.66 -6.07
N PHE A 54 -7.67 17.27 -6.44
CA PHE A 54 -7.52 18.72 -6.51
C PHE A 54 -8.50 19.36 -7.50
N VAL A 55 -8.60 18.81 -8.71
CA VAL A 55 -9.54 19.31 -9.74
C VAL A 55 -10.99 19.17 -9.26
N THR A 56 -11.32 18.05 -8.62
CA THR A 56 -12.68 17.81 -8.13
C THR A 56 -13.06 18.76 -6.99
N MET A 57 -12.12 19.09 -6.09
CA MET A 57 -12.34 20.09 -5.03
C MET A 57 -12.43 21.52 -5.56
N LYS A 58 -11.64 21.86 -6.59
CA LYS A 58 -11.58 23.22 -7.16
C LYS A 58 -12.81 23.55 -8.01
N HIS A 59 -13.30 22.59 -8.79
CA HIS A 59 -14.41 22.82 -9.70
C HIS A 59 -15.75 22.46 -9.05
N LYS A 60 -16.45 23.47 -8.51
CA LYS A 60 -17.79 23.33 -7.93
C LYS A 60 -18.83 22.72 -8.90
N SER A 61 -18.64 22.90 -10.21
CA SER A 61 -19.47 22.28 -11.25
C SER A 61 -19.33 20.74 -11.30
N LEU A 62 -18.30 20.18 -10.66
CA LEU A 62 -18.07 18.75 -10.55
C LEU A 62 -18.51 18.18 -9.20
N HIS A 63 -19.16 18.93 -8.30
CA HIS A 63 -19.64 18.40 -7.01
C HIS A 63 -20.93 17.55 -7.09
N GLY A 64 -21.10 16.78 -8.16
CA GLY A 64 -22.12 15.73 -8.18
C GLY A 64 -21.74 14.60 -7.22
N SER A 65 -22.73 13.90 -6.65
CA SER A 65 -22.52 12.78 -5.73
C SER A 65 -21.54 11.74 -6.29
N CYS A 66 -21.69 11.37 -7.57
CA CYS A 66 -20.78 10.47 -8.28
C CYS A 66 -19.33 10.96 -8.32
N ASN A 67 -19.12 12.25 -8.59
CA ASN A 67 -17.79 12.83 -8.68
C ASN A 67 -17.10 12.95 -7.31
N ILE A 68 -17.87 13.16 -6.24
CA ILE A 68 -17.33 13.11 -4.87
C ILE A 68 -16.86 11.69 -4.55
N LEU A 69 -17.63 10.66 -4.94
CA LEU A 69 -17.20 9.26 -4.82
C LEU A 69 -15.93 8.98 -5.62
N ILE A 70 -15.82 9.51 -6.84
CA ILE A 70 -14.60 9.38 -7.67
C ILE A 70 -13.41 10.06 -6.99
N ALA A 71 -13.59 11.25 -6.39
CA ALA A 71 -12.53 11.91 -5.64
C ALA A 71 -12.07 11.10 -4.42
N LEU A 72 -13.01 10.57 -3.63
CA LEU A 72 -12.69 9.68 -2.50
C LEU A 72 -11.96 8.42 -2.98
N ASN A 73 -12.41 7.83 -4.08
CA ASN A 73 -11.76 6.68 -4.69
C ASN A 73 -10.30 6.99 -5.10
N SER A 74 -10.08 8.13 -5.76
CA SER A 74 -8.71 8.56 -6.10
C SER A 74 -7.84 8.85 -4.88
N LEU A 75 -8.41 9.37 -3.78
CA LEU A 75 -7.68 9.56 -2.53
C LEU A 75 -7.25 8.20 -1.95
N CYS A 76 -8.14 7.22 -1.95
CA CYS A 76 -7.81 5.85 -1.54
C CYS A 76 -6.72 5.21 -2.43
N CYS A 77 -6.77 5.43 -3.74
CA CYS A 77 -5.70 5.01 -4.65
C CYS A 77 -4.37 5.69 -4.31
N ALA A 78 -4.34 7.00 -4.06
CA ALA A 78 -3.13 7.70 -3.68
C ALA A 78 -2.53 7.15 -2.37
N LEU A 79 -3.37 6.82 -1.37
CA LEU A 79 -2.92 6.18 -0.14
C LEU A 79 -2.36 4.77 -0.38
N PHE A 80 -2.94 4.01 -1.30
CA PHE A 80 -2.42 2.69 -1.68
C PHE A 80 -1.06 2.79 -2.38
N GLU A 81 -0.90 3.73 -3.31
CA GLU A 81 0.37 3.94 -4.05
C GLU A 81 1.53 4.35 -3.13
N LEU A 82 1.23 4.93 -1.97
CA LEU A 82 2.24 5.22 -0.94
C LEU A 82 2.98 3.95 -0.47
N SER A 83 2.34 2.77 -0.55
CA SER A 83 3.03 1.49 -0.27
C SER A 83 4.16 1.20 -1.26
N GLY A 84 4.01 1.57 -2.53
CA GLY A 84 5.04 1.39 -3.54
C GLY A 84 6.26 2.27 -3.26
N LEU A 85 6.02 3.51 -2.83
CA LEU A 85 7.06 4.45 -2.38
C LEU A 85 7.74 3.98 -1.09
N ALA A 86 6.97 3.50 -0.11
CA ALA A 86 7.51 2.96 1.14
C ALA A 86 8.39 1.73 0.89
N ALA A 87 7.94 0.81 0.02
CA ALA A 87 8.71 -0.37 -0.38
C ALA A 87 10.04 0.01 -1.06
N PHE A 88 10.05 1.07 -1.88
CA PHE A 88 11.27 1.58 -2.51
C PHE A 88 12.25 2.18 -1.49
N GLY A 89 11.76 2.97 -0.53
CA GLY A 89 12.59 3.50 0.56
C GLY A 89 13.24 2.39 1.41
N ILE A 90 12.47 1.36 1.75
CA ILE A 90 12.97 0.16 2.43
C ILE A 90 14.08 -0.52 1.62
N THR A 91 13.85 -0.69 0.32
CA THR A 91 14.80 -1.36 -0.58
C THR A 91 16.11 -0.58 -0.74
N ILE A 92 16.06 0.77 -0.78
CA ILE A 92 17.27 1.63 -0.80
C ILE A 92 18.10 1.45 0.47
N THR A 93 17.45 1.23 1.61
CA THR A 93 18.15 1.09 2.90
C THR A 93 18.96 -0.22 2.97
N GLY A 94 18.76 -1.15 2.02
CA GLY A 94 19.46 -2.43 1.96
C GLY A 94 19.09 -3.39 3.10
N LEU A 95 18.08 -3.04 3.89
CA LEU A 95 17.56 -3.85 5.00
C LEU A 95 16.60 -4.90 4.43
N ASN A 96 17.06 -6.14 4.32
CA ASN A 96 16.21 -7.26 3.90
C ASN A 96 15.18 -7.68 4.97
N PHE A 97 15.40 -7.30 6.24
CA PHE A 97 14.52 -7.64 7.33
C PHE A 97 13.99 -6.38 8.03
N ILE A 98 12.73 -6.06 7.77
CA ILE A 98 11.97 -5.13 8.59
C ILE A 98 11.33 -5.92 9.75
N PRO A 99 11.39 -5.41 11.00
CA PRO A 99 10.64 -6.01 12.09
C PRO A 99 9.14 -5.97 11.81
N MET A 100 8.45 -7.08 12.08
CA MET A 100 7.02 -7.27 11.79
C MET A 100 6.12 -6.15 12.34
N ASP A 101 6.46 -5.60 13.51
CA ASP A 101 5.70 -4.52 14.13
C ASP A 101 5.67 -3.28 13.22
N ILE A 102 6.83 -2.86 12.70
CA ILE A 102 6.94 -1.71 11.81
C ILE A 102 6.31 -2.01 10.44
N CYS A 103 6.48 -3.23 9.92
CA CYS A 103 5.84 -3.65 8.68
C CYS A 103 4.32 -3.52 8.77
N SER A 104 3.73 -3.98 9.88
CA SER A 104 2.27 -3.96 10.06
C SER A 104 1.71 -2.53 10.02
N TYR A 105 2.39 -1.57 10.66
CA TYR A 105 2.00 -0.16 10.59
C TYR A 105 2.14 0.43 9.19
N ILE A 106 3.23 0.13 8.50
CA ILE A 106 3.46 0.60 7.12
C ILE A 106 2.42 0.01 6.15
N LEU A 107 2.01 -1.24 6.35
CA LEU A 107 1.07 -1.93 5.47
C LEU A 107 -0.39 -1.63 5.81
N PHE A 108 -0.72 -1.32 7.06
CA PHE A 108 -2.09 -1.10 7.51
C PHE A 108 -2.81 0.01 6.72
N LEU A 109 -2.13 1.15 6.53
CA LEU A 109 -2.67 2.29 5.80
C LEU A 109 -2.95 1.98 4.31
N PRO A 110 -2.00 1.45 3.52
CA PRO A 110 -2.26 1.11 2.13
C PRO A 110 -3.23 -0.07 1.97
N LEU A 111 -3.24 -1.03 2.89
CA LEU A 111 -4.21 -2.13 2.85
C LEU A 111 -5.64 -1.60 3.05
N THR A 112 -5.81 -0.65 3.97
CA THR A 112 -7.09 0.06 4.14
C THR A 112 -7.46 0.83 2.87
N GLY A 113 -6.51 1.56 2.28
CA GLY A 113 -6.70 2.27 1.02
C GLY A 113 -7.15 1.36 -0.14
N ALA A 114 -6.55 0.18 -0.27
CA ALA A 114 -6.92 -0.81 -1.29
C ALA A 114 -8.37 -1.31 -1.13
N ASN A 115 -8.78 -1.63 0.10
CA ASN A 115 -10.12 -2.10 0.38
C ASN A 115 -11.17 -0.99 0.16
N CYS A 116 -10.89 0.23 0.63
CA CYS A 116 -11.76 1.37 0.40
C CYS A 116 -11.94 1.68 -1.09
N ASN A 117 -10.87 1.59 -1.90
CA ASN A 117 -10.94 1.77 -3.35
C ASN A 117 -11.90 0.76 -4.00
N LEU A 118 -11.86 -0.53 -3.62
CA LEU A 118 -12.81 -1.52 -4.15
C LEU A 118 -14.26 -1.17 -3.80
N ILE A 119 -14.51 -0.76 -2.57
CA ILE A 119 -15.85 -0.39 -2.10
C ILE A 119 -16.36 0.84 -2.86
N PHE A 120 -15.57 1.91 -2.95
CA PHE A 120 -15.97 3.13 -3.65
C PHE A 120 -16.15 2.89 -5.15
N SER A 121 -15.29 2.09 -5.78
CA SER A 121 -15.42 1.70 -7.18
C SER A 121 -16.75 0.97 -7.45
N LEU A 122 -17.17 0.08 -6.55
CA LEU A 122 -18.47 -0.58 -6.63
C LEU A 122 -19.63 0.42 -6.52
N PHE A 123 -19.58 1.35 -5.56
CA PHE A 123 -20.63 2.37 -5.41
C PHE A 123 -20.71 3.31 -6.63
N ILE A 124 -19.57 3.71 -7.21
CA ILE A 124 -19.54 4.50 -8.45
C ILE A 124 -20.20 3.71 -9.59
N GLY A 125 -19.91 2.41 -9.69
CA GLY A 125 -20.53 1.54 -10.67
C GLY A 125 -22.04 1.47 -10.50
N ILE A 126 -22.52 1.30 -9.26
CA ILE A 126 -23.96 1.24 -8.94
C ILE A 126 -24.65 2.58 -9.26
N ASP A 127 -24.06 3.71 -8.84
CA ASP A 127 -24.59 5.06 -9.13
C ASP A 127 -24.77 5.29 -10.63
N ARG A 128 -23.75 4.94 -11.43
CA ARG A 128 -23.81 5.02 -12.89
C ARG A 128 -24.82 4.07 -13.50
N LEU A 129 -24.97 2.87 -12.95
CA LEU A 129 -25.95 1.89 -13.39
C LEU A 129 -27.37 2.40 -13.14
N LEU A 130 -27.64 2.94 -11.95
CA LEU A 130 -28.94 3.51 -11.59
C LEU A 130 -29.33 4.68 -12.49
N CYS A 131 -28.39 5.58 -12.83
CA CYS A 131 -28.64 6.66 -13.79
C CYS A 131 -29.03 6.16 -15.19
N ILE A 132 -28.54 4.99 -15.62
CA ILE A 132 -28.87 4.41 -16.93
C ILE A 132 -30.23 3.70 -16.89
N PHE A 133 -30.52 2.95 -15.82
CA PHE A 133 -31.77 2.19 -15.71
C PHE A 133 -32.98 3.04 -15.33
N ALA A 134 -32.79 4.11 -14.57
CA ALA A 134 -33.85 5.01 -14.15
C ALA A 134 -33.50 6.48 -14.46
N PRO A 135 -33.45 6.88 -15.74
CA PRO A 135 -33.15 8.27 -16.11
C PRO A 135 -34.27 9.26 -15.75
N PHE A 136 -35.40 8.78 -15.20
CA PHE A 136 -36.62 9.55 -14.92
C PHE A 136 -37.03 9.58 -13.44
N LEU A 137 -36.25 9.00 -12.53
CA LEU A 137 -36.44 9.13 -11.08
C LEU A 137 -35.46 10.17 -10.53
#